data_AF-A0A659QMJ6-F1
#
_entry.id   AF-A0A659QMJ6-F1
#
_cell.length_a   1.000
_cell.length_b   1.000
_cell.length_c   1.000
_cell.angle_alpha   90.00
_cell.angle_beta   90.00
_cell.angle_gamma   90.00
#
_symmetry.space_group_name_H-M   'P 1'
#
loop_
_entity.id
_entity.type
_entity.pdbx_description
1 polymer ?
#
loop_
_entity_poly.entity_id
_entity_poly.type
_entity_poly.pdbx_seq_one_letter_code
_entity_poly.pdbx_strand_id
1 'polypeptide(L)'
;RPLRRSGEGSLDGGKPCSRCIFTTVSPEKGQKHPSGEPLATLQAFRTAQDNGDVDFGQNLIARNSGVIRVGDEVEILATAPAKAYGATTVDDSVTPDKHPDASVTIDWQGQTFCGNNQQVLLEQLENQGIRIPYSCRAGICGCCRIRLLEGEVSPLKKSAMGDDGTILSCSCVPKTALRLEN
;
A
#
# COMPACT_ATOMS: atom_id res chain seq x y z
N ARG A 1 12.70 13.34 -18.68
CA ARG A 1 13.16 12.25 -17.78
C ARG A 1 14.59 12.61 -17.39
N PRO A 2 14.96 12.66 -16.11
CA PRO A 2 16.29 13.14 -15.76
C PRO A 2 17.35 12.08 -16.04
N LEU A 3 18.42 12.49 -16.71
CA LEU A 3 19.65 11.75 -16.89
C LEU A 3 20.66 12.31 -15.87
N ARG A 4 21.39 11.45 -15.16
CA ARG A 4 22.38 11.82 -14.16
C ARG A 4 23.67 11.06 -14.45
N ARG A 5 24.79 11.77 -14.58
CA ARG A 5 26.12 11.16 -14.80
C ARG A 5 26.91 11.19 -13.49
N SER A 6 27.40 10.05 -13.05
CA SER A 6 28.33 9.94 -11.91
C SER A 6 29.52 9.10 -12.38
N GLY A 7 30.69 9.73 -12.51
CA GLY A 7 31.86 9.13 -13.18
C GLY A 7 31.66 8.85 -14.68
N GLU A 8 32.19 7.73 -15.18
CA GLU A 8 31.91 7.24 -16.56
C GLU A 8 30.48 6.69 -16.72
N GLY A 9 29.71 6.62 -15.62
CA GLY A 9 28.39 6.01 -15.57
C GLY A 9 27.24 6.95 -15.91
N SER A 10 26.26 6.53 -16.73
CA SER A 10 25.01 7.29 -16.95
C SER A 10 23.77 6.54 -16.45
N LEU A 11 22.93 7.27 -15.72
CA LEU A 11 21.71 6.78 -15.07
C LEU A 11 20.49 7.50 -15.61
N ASP A 12 19.47 6.74 -15.98
CA ASP A 12 18.17 7.28 -16.38
C ASP A 12 17.15 7.16 -15.27
N GLY A 13 16.34 8.20 -15.09
CA GLY A 13 15.15 8.15 -14.23
C GLY A 13 14.13 7.11 -14.70
N GLY A 14 13.92 6.09 -13.88
CA GLY A 14 12.86 5.08 -14.00
C GLY A 14 11.51 5.53 -13.43
N LYS A 15 10.68 4.58 -13.01
CA LYS A 15 9.43 4.88 -12.27
C LYS A 15 9.72 5.18 -10.80
N PRO A 16 8.88 5.97 -10.11
CA PRO A 16 8.95 6.09 -8.65
C PRO A 16 8.94 4.73 -7.97
N CYS A 17 9.66 4.62 -6.86
CA CYS A 17 9.65 3.43 -6.01
C CYS A 17 8.53 3.58 -4.97
N SER A 18 7.32 3.23 -5.38
CA SER A 18 6.20 3.09 -4.45
C SER A 18 6.49 1.92 -3.52
N ARG A 19 6.29 2.13 -2.21
CA ARG A 19 6.67 1.15 -1.20
C ARG A 19 5.46 0.55 -0.51
N CYS A 20 5.50 -0.78 -0.39
CA CYS A 20 4.44 -1.55 0.27
C CYS A 20 4.70 -1.69 1.78
N ILE A 21 3.69 -2.20 2.48
CA ILE A 21 3.68 -2.50 3.92
C ILE A 21 4.91 -3.28 4.40
N PHE A 22 5.59 -4.05 3.53
CA PHE A 22 6.78 -4.81 3.91
C PHE A 22 7.89 -3.94 4.51
N THR A 23 7.99 -2.65 4.16
CA THR A 23 8.97 -1.76 4.80
C THR A 23 8.72 -1.48 6.25
N THR A 24 7.53 -1.75 6.74
CA THR A 24 7.23 -1.63 8.15
C THR A 24 7.59 -2.88 8.92
N VAL A 25 8.04 -3.96 8.26
CA VAL A 25 8.47 -5.18 8.93
C VAL A 25 9.97 -5.13 9.19
N SER A 26 10.37 -5.30 10.46
CA SER A 26 11.77 -5.46 10.83
C SER A 26 12.36 -6.70 10.16
N PRO A 27 13.44 -6.59 9.36
CA PRO A 27 14.07 -7.75 8.73
C PRO A 27 14.65 -8.75 9.74
N GLU A 28 15.08 -8.27 10.91
CA GLU A 28 15.66 -9.10 11.96
C GLU A 28 14.60 -9.86 12.76
N LYS A 29 13.47 -9.20 13.05
CA LYS A 29 12.43 -9.74 13.96
C LYS A 29 11.20 -10.28 13.25
N GLY A 30 11.01 -9.99 11.97
CA GLY A 30 9.79 -10.33 11.23
C GLY A 30 8.53 -9.64 11.77
N GLN A 31 8.68 -8.62 12.64
CA GLN A 31 7.57 -7.93 13.30
C GLN A 31 7.31 -6.59 12.64
N LYS A 32 6.02 -6.25 12.47
CA LYS A 32 5.59 -4.93 12.01
C LYS A 32 5.94 -3.86 13.06
N HIS A 33 6.37 -2.69 12.60
CA HIS A 33 6.61 -1.54 13.43
C HIS A 33 5.27 -1.09 14.04
N PRO A 34 5.16 -0.86 15.36
CA PRO A 34 3.89 -0.53 16.01
C PRO A 34 3.18 0.69 15.43
N SER A 35 3.95 1.70 15.00
CA SER A 35 3.43 2.90 14.34
C SER A 35 3.46 2.86 12.80
N GLY A 36 3.83 1.73 12.19
CA GLY A 36 3.86 1.61 10.73
C GLY A 36 4.96 2.42 10.02
N GLU A 37 6.04 2.75 10.72
CA GLU A 37 7.22 3.41 10.11
C GLU A 37 7.98 2.47 9.17
N PRO A 38 8.61 3.00 8.10
CA PRO A 38 8.73 4.43 7.74
C PRO A 38 7.53 4.97 6.94
N LEU A 39 6.53 4.13 6.67
CA LEU A 39 5.42 4.46 5.78
C LEU A 39 4.60 5.63 6.33
N ALA A 40 4.37 5.65 7.65
CA ALA A 40 3.72 6.75 8.36
C ALA A 40 4.41 8.09 8.11
N THR A 41 5.74 8.18 8.31
CA THR A 41 6.50 9.40 8.01
C THR A 41 6.39 9.80 6.54
N LEU A 42 6.49 8.86 5.61
CA LEU A 42 6.42 9.16 4.17
C LEU A 42 5.04 9.68 3.75
N GLN A 43 3.94 9.19 4.34
CA GLN A 43 2.58 9.67 4.03
C GLN A 43 2.40 11.18 4.27
N ALA A 44 3.17 11.76 5.19
CA ALA A 44 3.08 13.18 5.48
C ALA A 44 3.61 14.08 4.34
N PHE A 45 4.36 13.56 3.37
CA PHE A 45 4.94 14.40 2.29
C PHE A 45 5.25 13.68 0.97
N ARG A 46 5.03 12.36 0.87
CA ARG A 46 5.34 11.52 -0.31
C ARG A 46 4.15 10.77 -0.85
N THR A 47 2.93 11.15 -0.49
CA THR A 47 1.73 10.61 -1.15
C THR A 47 1.58 11.27 -2.52
N ALA A 48 1.68 10.46 -3.57
CA ALA A 48 1.54 10.86 -4.95
C ALA A 48 0.10 11.31 -5.24
N GLN A 49 -0.07 12.52 -5.77
CA GLN A 49 -1.42 13.09 -6.00
C GLN A 49 -2.16 12.45 -7.18
N ASP A 50 -1.43 11.84 -8.12
CA ASP A 50 -1.99 11.21 -9.31
C ASP A 50 -2.60 9.82 -9.03
N ASN A 51 -2.04 9.06 -8.08
CA ASN A 51 -2.44 7.67 -7.84
C ASN A 51 -2.53 7.26 -6.35
N GLY A 52 -2.17 8.13 -5.41
CA GLY A 52 -2.24 7.84 -3.97
C GLY A 52 -1.13 6.93 -3.43
N ASP A 53 -0.15 6.54 -4.25
CA ASP A 53 0.97 5.74 -3.79
C ASP A 53 1.91 6.55 -2.87
N VAL A 54 2.53 5.88 -1.91
CA VAL A 54 3.57 6.47 -1.06
C VAL A 54 4.93 6.15 -1.65
N ASP A 55 5.59 7.15 -2.22
CA ASP A 55 6.88 7.00 -2.90
C ASP A 55 8.05 7.20 -1.93
N PHE A 56 8.90 6.18 -1.78
CA PHE A 56 10.13 6.31 -0.98
C PHE A 56 11.25 6.99 -1.76
N GLY A 57 11.32 6.74 -3.06
CA GLY A 57 12.44 7.20 -3.88
C GLY A 57 12.21 7.00 -5.37
N GLN A 58 13.31 6.99 -6.12
CA GLN A 58 13.32 6.96 -7.58
C GLN A 58 14.14 5.77 -8.05
N ASN A 59 13.55 4.88 -8.86
CA ASN A 59 14.32 3.85 -9.52
C ASN A 59 15.21 4.49 -10.60
N LEU A 60 16.46 4.03 -10.69
CA LEU A 60 17.41 4.48 -11.70
C LEU A 60 17.83 3.28 -12.57
N ILE A 61 17.99 3.52 -13.87
CA ILE A 61 18.43 2.52 -14.83
C ILE A 61 19.86 2.85 -15.23
N ALA A 62 20.80 1.96 -14.92
CA ALA A 62 22.18 2.06 -15.38
C ALA A 62 22.27 1.77 -16.88
N ARG A 63 22.89 2.68 -17.63
CA ARG A 63 23.15 2.52 -19.07
C ARG A 63 24.51 1.92 -19.37
N ASN A 64 25.35 1.80 -18.35
CA ASN A 64 26.70 1.24 -18.42
C ASN A 64 27.08 0.65 -17.05
N SER A 65 28.18 -0.11 -17.04
CA SER A 65 28.73 -0.70 -15.83
C SER A 65 29.83 0.18 -15.24
N GLY A 66 29.87 0.28 -13.91
CA GLY A 66 30.90 1.01 -13.19
C GLY A 66 30.70 0.90 -11.68
N VAL A 67 31.58 1.55 -10.92
CA VAL A 67 31.47 1.65 -9.47
C VAL A 67 31.14 3.08 -9.10
N ILE A 68 30.07 3.28 -8.34
CA ILE A 68 29.69 4.57 -7.76
C ILE A 68 30.13 4.58 -6.29
N ARG A 69 30.76 5.67 -5.85
CA ARG A 69 31.23 5.87 -4.48
C ARG A 69 30.64 7.13 -3.86
N VAL A 70 30.59 7.14 -2.54
CA VAL A 70 30.26 8.37 -1.80
C VAL A 70 31.35 9.40 -2.07
N GLY A 71 30.94 10.60 -2.49
CA GLY A 71 31.85 11.68 -2.88
C GLY A 71 32.06 11.82 -4.38
N ASP A 72 31.58 10.89 -5.20
CA ASP A 72 31.64 11.05 -6.65
C ASP A 72 30.84 12.29 -7.09
N GLU A 73 31.44 13.08 -7.98
CA GLU A 73 30.75 14.21 -8.59
C GLU A 73 29.60 13.74 -9.46
N VAL A 74 28.57 14.60 -9.55
CA VAL A 74 27.39 14.27 -10.30
C VAL A 74 26.92 15.43 -11.17
N GLU A 75 26.84 15.15 -12.45
CA GLU A 75 26.35 16.04 -13.48
C GLU A 75 24.89 15.70 -13.83
N ILE A 76 24.05 16.73 -13.92
CA ILE A 76 22.65 16.61 -14.36
C ILE A 76 22.61 16.81 -15.88
N LEU A 77 22.32 15.73 -16.61
CA LEU A 77 22.28 15.74 -18.07
C LEU A 77 20.89 16.12 -18.61
N ALA A 78 19.82 15.84 -17.85
CA ALA A 78 18.46 16.23 -18.20
C ALA A 78 17.57 16.35 -16.96
N THR A 79 16.43 17.02 -17.10
CA THR A 79 15.42 17.16 -16.05
C THR A 79 14.02 16.73 -16.55
N ALA A 80 13.06 16.67 -15.63
CA ALA A 80 11.64 16.48 -15.94
C ALA A 80 10.81 17.26 -14.92
N PRO A 81 9.53 17.54 -15.22
CA PRO A 81 8.61 18.06 -14.21
C PRO A 81 8.62 17.18 -12.96
N ALA A 82 8.68 17.81 -11.80
CA ALA A 82 8.61 17.09 -10.52
C ALA A 82 7.22 16.46 -10.38
N LYS A 83 7.18 15.24 -9.83
CA LYS A 83 5.93 14.60 -9.45
C LYS A 83 5.32 15.37 -8.26
N ALA A 84 4.01 15.60 -8.32
CA ALA A 84 3.29 16.31 -7.27
C ALA A 84 3.01 15.35 -6.10
N TYR A 85 3.43 15.78 -4.90
CA TYR A 85 3.22 15.06 -3.65
C TYR A 85 2.38 15.91 -2.70
N GLY A 86 1.54 15.24 -1.91
CA GLY A 86 0.73 15.83 -0.86
C GLY A 86 0.97 15.17 0.49
N ALA A 87 0.61 15.89 1.55
CA ALA A 87 0.46 15.33 2.87
C ALA A 87 -0.88 14.61 2.96
N THR A 88 -0.87 13.35 3.40
CA THR A 88 -2.07 12.66 3.89
C THR A 88 -1.93 12.53 5.39
N THR A 89 -3.02 12.72 6.13
CA THR A 89 -3.02 12.48 7.57
C THR A 89 -2.64 11.04 7.84
N VAL A 90 -1.59 10.86 8.65
CA VAL A 90 -1.22 9.55 9.20
C VAL A 90 -2.39 9.04 9.99
N ASP A 91 -2.96 7.95 9.50
CA ASP A 91 -4.11 7.32 10.13
C ASP A 91 -3.64 6.29 11.13
N ASP A 92 -4.10 6.44 12.37
CA ASP A 92 -3.72 5.58 13.49
C ASP A 92 -4.15 4.14 13.22
N SER A 93 -3.22 3.22 13.47
CA SER A 93 -3.54 1.80 13.45
C SER A 93 -4.50 1.49 14.59
N VAL A 94 -5.64 0.89 14.28
CA VAL A 94 -6.62 0.45 15.27
C VAL A 94 -6.30 -1.00 15.62
N THR A 95 -6.19 -1.30 16.91
CA THR A 95 -6.15 -2.69 17.39
C THR A 95 -7.51 -3.34 17.14
N PRO A 96 -7.58 -4.41 16.33
CA PRO A 96 -8.85 -5.11 16.10
C PRO A 96 -9.36 -5.69 17.41
N ASP A 97 -10.67 -5.61 17.62
CA ASP A 97 -11.32 -6.30 18.74
C ASP A 97 -11.05 -7.80 18.64
N LYS A 98 -10.56 -8.39 19.74
CA LYS A 98 -10.35 -9.84 19.84
C LYS A 98 -11.70 -10.53 19.93
N HIS A 99 -12.18 -11.01 18.79
CA HIS A 99 -13.33 -11.90 18.73
C HIS A 99 -12.88 -13.37 18.72
N PRO A 100 -13.72 -14.30 19.25
CA PRO A 100 -13.49 -15.73 19.08
C PRO A 100 -13.41 -16.08 17.60
N ASP A 101 -12.52 -17.00 17.25
CA ASP A 101 -12.39 -17.50 15.88
C ASP A 101 -13.74 -18.02 15.37
N ALA A 102 -14.22 -17.43 14.28
CA ALA A 102 -15.50 -17.76 13.68
C ALA A 102 -15.41 -17.73 12.16
N SER A 103 -16.13 -18.66 11.53
CA SER A 103 -16.37 -18.63 10.09
C SER A 103 -17.44 -17.59 9.75
N VAL A 104 -17.25 -16.87 8.65
CA VAL A 104 -18.25 -15.93 8.11
C VAL A 104 -18.56 -16.28 6.66
N THR A 105 -19.77 -15.99 6.23
CA THR A 105 -20.15 -16.12 4.82
C THR A 105 -19.78 -14.83 4.09
N ILE A 106 -19.03 -14.93 3.00
CA ILE A 106 -18.67 -13.79 2.15
C ILE A 106 -19.30 -13.99 0.78
N ASP A 107 -20.15 -13.06 0.37
CA ASP A 107 -20.72 -12.96 -0.98
C ASP A 107 -19.97 -11.87 -1.76
N TRP A 108 -19.34 -12.27 -2.85
CA TRP A 108 -18.74 -11.38 -3.84
C TRP A 108 -19.52 -11.49 -5.15
N GLN A 109 -20.35 -10.48 -5.46
CA GLN A 109 -21.11 -10.41 -6.72
C GLN A 109 -21.92 -11.69 -7.03
N GLY A 110 -22.49 -12.34 -6.00
CA GLY A 110 -23.26 -13.57 -6.12
C GLY A 110 -22.43 -14.86 -6.01
N GLN A 111 -21.10 -14.76 -5.88
CA GLN A 111 -20.24 -15.89 -5.53
C GLN A 111 -20.04 -15.93 -4.01
N THR A 112 -20.64 -16.92 -3.37
CA THR A 112 -20.53 -17.11 -1.92
C THR A 112 -19.42 -18.10 -1.57
N PHE A 113 -18.62 -17.78 -0.55
CA PHE A 113 -17.63 -18.68 0.02
C PHE A 113 -17.51 -18.54 1.55
N CYS A 114 -16.89 -19.54 2.18
CA CYS A 114 -16.64 -19.55 3.63
C CYS A 114 -15.33 -18.81 3.92
N GLY A 115 -15.44 -17.68 4.62
CA GLY A 115 -14.33 -16.90 5.16
C GLY A 115 -14.21 -17.01 6.68
N ASN A 116 -13.41 -16.14 7.29
CA ASN A 116 -13.21 -16.06 8.74
C ASN A 116 -13.05 -14.60 9.21
N ASN A 117 -13.11 -14.43 10.53
CA ASN A 117 -12.90 -13.15 11.22
C ASN A 117 -11.46 -12.91 11.71
N GLN A 118 -10.46 -13.62 11.15
CA GLN A 118 -9.05 -13.50 11.55
C GLN A 118 -8.16 -12.93 10.43
N GLN A 119 -8.57 -13.09 9.17
CA GLN A 119 -7.81 -12.67 7.99
C GLN A 119 -8.41 -11.43 7.32
N VAL A 120 -7.56 -10.60 6.70
CA VAL A 120 -8.03 -9.45 5.94
C VAL A 120 -8.80 -9.88 4.69
N LEU A 121 -9.82 -9.10 4.36
CA LEU A 121 -10.77 -9.41 3.29
C LEU A 121 -10.07 -9.58 1.92
N LEU A 122 -9.06 -8.78 1.62
CA LEU A 122 -8.30 -8.90 0.37
C LEU A 122 -7.68 -10.29 0.20
N GLU A 123 -7.05 -10.85 1.23
CA GLU A 123 -6.42 -12.18 1.15
C GLU A 123 -7.47 -13.29 0.98
N GLN A 124 -8.62 -13.15 1.66
CA GLN A 124 -9.72 -14.09 1.54
C GLN A 124 -10.31 -14.10 0.12
N LEU A 125 -10.45 -12.92 -0.51
CA LEU A 125 -10.87 -12.80 -1.92
C LEU A 125 -9.82 -13.39 -2.88
N GLU A 126 -8.53 -13.10 -2.67
CA GLU A 126 -7.44 -13.63 -3.49
C GLU A 126 -7.37 -15.17 -3.45
N ASN A 127 -7.60 -15.78 -2.30
CA ASN A 127 -7.64 -17.24 -2.13
C ASN A 127 -8.78 -17.91 -2.92
N GLN A 128 -9.84 -17.16 -3.26
CA GLN A 128 -10.91 -17.62 -4.13
C GLN A 128 -10.69 -17.26 -5.61
N GLY A 129 -9.51 -16.72 -5.94
CA GLY A 129 -9.16 -16.27 -7.30
C GLY A 129 -9.76 -14.92 -7.70
N ILE A 130 -10.41 -14.20 -6.78
CA ILE A 130 -10.97 -12.87 -7.03
C ILE A 130 -9.85 -11.84 -6.98
N ARG A 131 -9.68 -11.09 -8.08
CA ARG A 131 -8.60 -10.11 -8.22
C ARG A 131 -9.09 -8.68 -7.99
N ILE A 132 -8.77 -8.14 -6.83
CA ILE A 132 -8.98 -6.71 -6.51
C ILE A 132 -7.69 -5.95 -6.80
N PRO A 133 -7.72 -4.76 -7.44
CA PRO A 133 -6.55 -3.92 -7.57
C PRO A 133 -5.94 -3.58 -6.20
N TYR A 134 -4.62 -3.67 -6.04
CA TYR A 134 -3.95 -3.27 -4.80
C TYR A 134 -2.55 -2.71 -5.07
N SER A 135 -2.03 -1.93 -4.11
CA SER A 135 -0.66 -1.41 -4.13
C SER A 135 0.00 -1.55 -2.75
N CYS A 136 -0.39 -0.71 -1.78
CA CYS A 136 0.33 -0.64 -0.50
C CYS A 136 0.12 -1.85 0.44
N ARG A 137 -1.05 -2.52 0.36
CA ARG A 137 -1.55 -3.51 1.34
C ARG A 137 -1.47 -3.03 2.81
N ALA A 138 -1.60 -1.72 3.00
CA ALA A 138 -1.42 -1.02 4.27
C ALA A 138 -2.63 -0.14 4.63
N GLY A 139 -3.73 -0.20 3.85
CA GLY A 139 -4.93 0.60 4.08
C GLY A 139 -4.75 2.10 3.84
N ILE A 140 -3.84 2.52 2.95
CA ILE A 140 -3.51 3.96 2.80
C ILE A 140 -3.57 4.50 1.38
N CYS A 141 -3.32 3.68 0.35
CA CYS A 141 -3.29 4.16 -1.04
C CYS A 141 -4.67 4.18 -1.71
N GLY A 142 -5.68 3.53 -1.11
CA GLY A 142 -7.03 3.47 -1.66
C GLY A 142 -7.23 2.53 -2.86
N CYS A 143 -6.18 1.91 -3.41
CA CYS A 143 -6.31 1.07 -4.62
C CYS A 143 -7.25 -0.13 -4.44
N CYS A 144 -7.33 -0.70 -3.23
CA CYS A 144 -8.14 -1.88 -2.92
C CYS A 144 -9.56 -1.56 -2.45
N ARG A 145 -10.05 -0.38 -2.81
CA ARG A 145 -11.39 0.09 -2.47
C ARG A 145 -12.43 -0.80 -3.17
N ILE A 146 -13.41 -1.22 -2.38
CA ILE A 146 -14.59 -1.98 -2.81
C ILE A 146 -15.80 -1.46 -2.04
N ARG A 147 -17.03 -1.81 -2.45
CA ARG A 147 -18.25 -1.39 -1.76
C ARG A 147 -18.80 -2.50 -0.87
N LEU A 148 -19.11 -2.14 0.38
CA LEU A 148 -19.78 -3.00 1.36
C LEU A 148 -21.28 -2.76 1.28
N LEU A 149 -22.03 -3.77 0.84
CA LEU A 149 -23.48 -3.68 0.68
C LEU A 149 -24.22 -4.08 1.95
N GLU A 150 -23.76 -5.15 2.60
CA GLU A 150 -24.34 -5.67 3.84
C GLU A 150 -23.24 -6.28 4.72
N GLY A 151 -23.45 -6.23 6.04
CA GLY A 151 -22.53 -6.80 7.04
C GLY A 151 -21.66 -5.75 7.73
N GLU A 152 -20.81 -6.24 8.63
CA GLU A 152 -19.87 -5.43 9.42
C GLU A 152 -18.44 -5.94 9.23
N VAL A 153 -17.50 -4.99 9.14
CA VAL A 153 -16.06 -5.27 9.13
C VAL A 153 -15.39 -4.54 10.29
N SER A 154 -14.33 -5.13 10.81
CA SER A 154 -13.41 -4.51 11.76
C SER A 154 -12.23 -3.91 11.00
N PRO A 155 -12.11 -2.57 10.94
CA PRO A 155 -11.00 -1.92 10.25
C PRO A 155 -9.71 -1.98 11.07
N LEU A 156 -8.57 -2.20 10.41
CA LEU A 156 -7.23 -2.08 11.00
C LEU A 156 -6.73 -0.62 11.05
N LYS A 157 -7.42 0.28 10.35
CA LYS A 157 -7.10 1.70 10.16
C LYS A 157 -8.40 2.49 10.01
N LYS A 158 -8.55 3.66 10.65
CA LYS A 158 -9.82 4.41 10.62
C LYS A 158 -10.22 4.83 9.21
N SER A 159 -9.25 5.21 8.38
CA SER A 159 -9.36 5.55 6.96
C SER A 159 -9.71 4.36 6.06
N ALA A 160 -9.75 3.14 6.58
CA ALA A 160 -10.15 1.96 5.82
C ALA A 160 -11.66 1.90 5.54
N MET A 161 -12.47 2.73 6.19
CA MET A 161 -13.91 2.85 5.92
C MET A 161 -14.23 4.25 5.42
N GLY A 162 -14.94 4.34 4.31
CA GLY A 162 -15.52 5.57 3.78
C GLY A 162 -16.95 5.77 4.28
N ASP A 163 -17.40 7.02 4.30
CA ASP A 163 -18.77 7.39 4.71
C ASP A 163 -19.84 6.96 3.68
N ASP A 164 -19.41 6.57 2.47
CA ASP A 164 -20.24 6.14 1.34
C ASP A 164 -20.48 4.62 1.29
N GLY A 165 -20.08 3.90 2.34
CA GLY A 165 -20.14 2.43 2.39
C GLY A 165 -19.01 1.75 1.62
N THR A 166 -17.99 2.49 1.18
CA THR A 166 -16.78 1.86 0.63
C THR A 166 -15.79 1.47 1.73
N ILE A 167 -15.05 0.39 1.48
CA ILE A 167 -14.02 -0.11 2.41
C ILE A 167 -12.72 -0.44 1.67
N LEU A 168 -11.60 -0.38 2.38
CA LEU A 168 -10.31 -0.85 1.89
C LEU A 168 -10.11 -2.32 2.27
N SER A 169 -10.36 -3.22 1.31
CA SER A 169 -10.28 -4.68 1.53
C SER A 169 -8.97 -5.18 2.14
N CYS A 170 -7.84 -4.50 1.90
CA CYS A 170 -6.54 -4.86 2.49
C CYS A 170 -6.38 -4.51 3.98
N SER A 171 -7.34 -3.79 4.56
CA SER A 171 -7.27 -3.25 5.91
C SER A 171 -8.59 -3.42 6.68
N CYS A 172 -9.45 -4.34 6.23
CA CYS A 172 -10.70 -4.69 6.88
C CYS A 172 -10.79 -6.20 7.09
N VAL A 173 -11.17 -6.62 8.29
CA VAL A 173 -11.42 -8.02 8.66
C VAL A 173 -12.92 -8.22 8.81
N PRO A 174 -13.53 -9.27 8.24
CA PRO A 174 -14.96 -9.53 8.43
C PRO A 174 -15.34 -9.75 9.90
N LYS A 175 -16.44 -9.14 10.35
CA LYS A 175 -17.02 -9.38 11.69
C LYS A 175 -18.29 -10.21 11.61
N THR A 176 -19.09 -10.00 10.56
CA THR A 176 -20.32 -10.75 10.27
C THR A 176 -20.31 -11.24 8.82
N ALA A 177 -21.40 -11.88 8.37
CA ALA A 177 -21.56 -12.23 6.97
C ALA A 177 -21.59 -10.96 6.10
N LEU A 178 -20.88 -10.99 4.98
CA LEU A 178 -20.66 -9.82 4.12
C LEU A 178 -21.29 -10.01 2.74
N ARG A 179 -21.85 -8.93 2.19
CA ARG A 179 -22.15 -8.81 0.76
C ARG A 179 -21.36 -7.66 0.15
N LEU A 180 -20.61 -7.94 -0.91
CA LEU A 180 -19.61 -7.05 -1.47
C LEU A 180 -19.76 -6.91 -2.98
N GLU A 181 -19.39 -5.74 -3.48
CA GLU A 181 -19.25 -5.47 -4.91
C GLU A 181 -18.01 -4.60 -5.17
N ASN A 182 -17.66 -4.43 -6.45
CA ASN A 182 -16.47 -3.70 -6.87
C ASN A 182 -16.75 -2.20 -7.04
#